data_AF-A0A1H4KM65-F1
#
_entry.id   AF-A0A1H4KM65-F1
#
_cell.length_a   1.000
_cell.length_b   1.000
_cell.length_c   1.000
_cell.angle_alpha   90.00
_cell.angle_beta   90.00
_cell.angle_gamma   90.00
#
_symmetry.space_group_name_H-M   'P 1'
#
loop_
_entity.id
_entity.type
_entity.pdbx_description
1 polymer ?
#
loop_
_entity_poly.entity_id
_entity_poly.type
_entity_poly.pdbx_seq_one_letter_code
_entity_poly.pdbx_strand_id
1 'polypeptide(L)'
;MTIIFAEGGGDPARAREAAGALNLTEELYRIAVEELNEAFAGIRAGRFELAKEGRRAVRDLTDLSKALLEERRNVEKLRKELAGGGAGDGELDLGAARDEIGRRLARLRAARGD
;
A
#
# COMPACT_ATOMS: atom_id res chain seq x y z
N MET A 1 28.30 16.40 14.85
CA MET A 1 27.80 16.17 13.49
C MET A 1 26.29 16.16 13.59
N THR A 2 25.62 17.24 13.21
CA THR A 2 24.15 17.32 13.25
C THR A 2 23.62 16.80 11.93
N ILE A 3 22.95 15.65 11.96
CA ILE A 3 22.25 15.12 10.79
C ILE A 3 20.83 15.70 10.83
N ILE A 4 20.45 16.41 9.77
CA ILE A 4 19.10 16.93 9.57
C ILE A 4 18.32 15.84 8.85
N PHE A 5 17.26 15.33 9.47
CA PHE A 5 16.34 14.39 8.83
C PHE A 5 15.49 15.16 7.82
N ALA A 6 15.48 14.70 6.57
CA ALA A 6 14.53 15.19 5.58
C ALA A 6 13.14 14.71 5.99
N GLU A 7 12.21 15.63 6.24
CA GLU A 7 10.79 15.30 6.31
C GLU A 7 10.44 14.47 5.08
N GLY A 8 9.80 13.31 5.28
CA GLY A 8 9.40 12.42 4.19
C GLY A 8 8.71 13.22 3.08
N GLY A 9 9.43 13.46 1.99
CA GLY A 9 9.06 14.40 0.93
C GLY A 9 7.98 13.91 -0.01
N GLY A 10 7.14 12.97 0.43
CA GLY A 10 6.01 12.48 -0.34
C GLY A 10 4.80 13.39 -0.17
N ASP A 11 4.18 13.80 -1.27
CA ASP A 11 2.95 14.58 -1.24
C ASP A 11 1.77 13.70 -0.76
N PRO A 12 1.19 13.98 0.42
CA PRO A 12 0.07 13.20 0.96
C PRO A 12 -1.20 13.30 0.09
N ALA A 13 -1.34 14.34 -0.74
CA ALA A 13 -2.45 14.45 -1.68
C ALA A 13 -2.38 13.37 -2.78
N ARG A 14 -1.18 13.09 -3.30
CA ARG A 14 -0.95 12.06 -4.32
C ARG A 14 -1.25 10.65 -3.82
N ALA A 15 -0.98 10.36 -2.54
CA ALA A 15 -1.34 9.08 -1.97
C ALA A 15 -2.86 8.92 -1.74
N ARG A 16 -3.57 10.01 -1.41
CA ARG A 16 -5.04 9.98 -1.34
C ARG A 16 -5.67 9.78 -2.71
N GLU A 17 -5.12 10.42 -3.73
CA GLU A 17 -5.55 10.25 -5.12
C GLU A 17 -5.36 8.80 -5.60
N ALA A 18 -4.18 8.22 -5.37
CA ALA A 18 -3.89 6.82 -5.72
C ALA A 18 -4.80 5.82 -4.97
N ALA A 19 -5.09 6.08 -3.69
CA ALA A 19 -6.05 5.28 -2.93
C ALA A 19 -7.49 5.41 -3.50
N GLY A 20 -7.87 6.60 -3.97
CA GLY A 20 -9.13 6.83 -4.67
C GLY A 20 -9.23 6.06 -5.99
N ALA A 21 -8.17 6.06 -6.80
CA ALA A 21 -8.09 5.30 -8.05
C ALA A 21 -8.18 3.79 -7.83
N LEU A 22 -7.56 3.28 -6.75
CA LEU A 22 -7.67 1.88 -6.36
C LEU A 22 -9.11 1.49 -6.00
N ASN A 23 -9.79 2.31 -5.19
CA ASN A 23 -11.18 2.07 -4.79
C ASN A 23 -12.14 2.07 -6.00
N LEU A 24 -11.97 3.04 -6.91
CA LEU A 24 -12.76 3.10 -8.15
C LEU A 24 -12.56 1.83 -9.00
N THR A 25 -11.32 1.36 -9.10
CA THR A 25 -11.00 0.15 -9.88
C THR A 25 -11.59 -1.11 -9.24
N GLU A 26 -11.61 -1.21 -7.91
CA GLU A 26 -12.27 -2.31 -7.19
C GLU A 26 -13.77 -2.33 -7.45
N GLU A 27 -14.41 -1.17 -7.47
CA GLU A 27 -15.84 -1.03 -7.77
C GLU A 27 -16.16 -1.50 -9.20
N LEU A 28 -15.38 -1.05 -10.19
CA LEU A 28 -15.52 -1.49 -11.58
C LEU A 28 -15.31 -3.01 -11.74
N TYR A 29 -14.36 -3.58 -11.00
CA TYR A 29 -14.13 -5.02 -11.00
C TYR A 29 -15.34 -5.80 -10.48
N ARG A 30 -15.95 -5.32 -9.40
CA ARG A 30 -17.15 -5.93 -8.81
C ARG A 30 -18.31 -5.95 -9.81
N ILE A 31 -18.57 -4.82 -10.47
CA ILE A 31 -19.60 -4.70 -11.51
C ILE A 31 -19.35 -5.71 -12.63
N ALA A 32 -18.12 -5.78 -13.14
CA ALA A 32 -17.79 -6.68 -14.23
C ALA A 32 -17.91 -8.19 -13.83
N VAL A 33 -17.67 -8.53 -12.56
CA VAL A 33 -17.92 -9.89 -12.03
C VAL A 33 -19.41 -10.21 -12.00
N GLU A 34 -20.25 -9.26 -11.58
CA GLU A 34 -21.71 -9.42 -11.57
C GLU A 34 -22.26 -9.65 -12.98
N GLU A 35 -21.85 -8.82 -13.95
CA GLU A 35 -22.24 -8.97 -15.37
C GLU A 35 -21.82 -10.33 -15.94
N LEU A 36 -20.62 -10.81 -15.61
CA LEU A 36 -20.13 -12.11 -16.06
C LEU A 36 -20.97 -13.27 -15.48
N ASN A 37 -21.34 -13.17 -14.20
CA ASN A 37 -22.18 -14.18 -13.56
C ASN A 37 -23.58 -14.25 -14.20
N GLU A 38 -24.15 -13.09 -14.54
CA GLU A 38 -25.43 -13.02 -15.23
C GLU A 38 -25.37 -13.63 -16.63
N ALA A 39 -24.31 -13.31 -17.39
CA ALA A 39 -24.08 -13.91 -18.70
C ALA A 39 -23.95 -15.44 -18.62
N PHE A 40 -23.21 -15.97 -17.63
CA PHE A 40 -23.10 -17.41 -17.42
C PHE A 40 -24.43 -18.07 -17.03
N ALA A 41 -25.22 -17.43 -16.17
CA ALA A 41 -26.54 -17.93 -15.82
C ALA A 41 -27.46 -18.01 -17.05
N GLY A 42 -27.42 -16.98 -17.92
CA GLY A 42 -28.19 -16.95 -19.16
C GLY A 42 -27.78 -18.03 -20.16
N ILE A 43 -26.48 -18.24 -20.35
CA ILE A 43 -25.97 -19.31 -21.22
C ILE A 43 -26.40 -20.70 -20.71
N ARG A 44 -26.32 -20.94 -19.39
CA ARG A 44 -26.80 -22.20 -18.78
C ARG A 44 -28.30 -22.41 -18.96
N ALA A 45 -29.07 -21.34 -19.06
CA ALA A 45 -30.50 -21.37 -19.37
C ALA A 45 -30.82 -21.50 -20.88
N GLY A 46 -29.82 -21.74 -21.72
CA GLY A 46 -29.99 -21.92 -23.18
C GLY A 46 -30.03 -20.63 -23.99
N ARG A 47 -29.78 -19.45 -23.38
CA ARG A 47 -29.68 -18.17 -24.09
C ARG A 47 -28.28 -17.97 -24.65
N PHE A 48 -27.94 -18.70 -25.70
CA PHE A 48 -26.59 -18.70 -26.30
C PHE A 48 -26.19 -17.37 -26.96
N GLU A 49 -27.15 -16.51 -27.30
CA GLU A 49 -26.86 -15.15 -27.81
C GLU A 49 -26.03 -14.33 -26.80
N LEU A 50 -26.16 -14.62 -25.51
CA LEU A 50 -25.40 -13.97 -24.43
C LEU A 50 -23.93 -14.41 -24.37
N ALA A 51 -23.52 -15.43 -25.13
CA ALA A 51 -22.14 -15.92 -25.14
C ALA A 51 -21.14 -14.86 -25.61
N LYS A 52 -21.57 -13.97 -26.52
CA LYS A 52 -20.72 -12.87 -27.02
C LYS A 52 -20.51 -11.80 -25.94
N GLU A 53 -21.56 -11.45 -25.20
CA GLU A 53 -21.46 -10.54 -24.05
C GLU A 53 -20.62 -11.15 -22.93
N GLY A 54 -20.80 -12.43 -22.60
CA GLY A 54 -19.95 -13.13 -21.63
C GLY A 54 -18.47 -13.11 -22.02
N ARG A 55 -18.13 -13.37 -23.29
CA ARG A 55 -16.73 -13.27 -23.77
C ARG A 55 -16.18 -11.85 -23.71
N ARG A 56 -17.02 -10.83 -23.87
CA ARG A 56 -16.63 -9.43 -23.70
C ARG A 56 -16.36 -9.12 -22.22
N ALA A 57 -17.28 -9.48 -21.34
CA ALA A 57 -17.14 -9.30 -19.89
C ALA A 57 -15.87 -9.95 -19.33
N VAL A 58 -15.50 -11.17 -19.79
CA VAL A 58 -14.23 -11.81 -19.41
C VAL A 58 -13.00 -10.99 -19.81
N ARG A 59 -13.01 -10.39 -21.00
CA ARG A 59 -11.89 -9.54 -21.46
C ARG A 59 -11.82 -8.26 -20.65
N ASP A 60 -12.96 -7.60 -20.46
CA ASP A 60 -13.05 -6.37 -19.69
C ASP A 60 -12.57 -6.61 -18.23
N LEU A 61 -12.96 -7.73 -17.61
CA LEU A 61 -12.44 -8.17 -16.31
C LEU A 61 -10.92 -8.41 -16.29
N THR A 62 -10.38 -9.01 -17.36
CA THR A 62 -8.95 -9.27 -17.46
C THR A 62 -8.16 -7.96 -17.53
N ASP A 63 -8.66 -6.97 -18.27
CA ASP A 63 -8.01 -5.69 -18.43
C ASP A 63 -8.16 -4.81 -17.17
N LEU A 64 -9.33 -4.81 -16.52
CA LEU A 64 -9.53 -4.20 -15.21
C LEU A 64 -8.62 -4.83 -14.14
N SER A 65 -8.42 -6.14 -14.16
CA SER A 65 -7.51 -6.83 -13.24
C SER A 65 -6.07 -6.35 -13.40
N LYS A 66 -5.61 -6.12 -14.64
CA LYS A 66 -4.26 -5.59 -14.90
C LYS A 66 -4.12 -4.17 -14.36
N ALA A 67 -5.11 -3.30 -14.61
CA ALA A 67 -5.14 -1.94 -14.09
C ALA A 67 -5.11 -1.91 -12.56
N LEU A 68 -5.91 -2.78 -11.91
CA LEU A 68 -5.94 -2.91 -10.45
C LEU A 68 -4.57 -3.30 -9.87
N LEU A 69 -3.91 -4.28 -10.50
CA LEU A 69 -2.58 -4.74 -10.07
C LEU A 69 -1.52 -3.65 -10.24
N GLU A 70 -1.64 -2.82 -11.28
CA GLU A 70 -0.77 -1.67 -11.51
C GLU A 70 -0.99 -0.59 -10.44
N GLU A 71 -2.24 -0.20 -10.18
CA GLU A 71 -2.55 0.79 -9.15
C GLU A 71 -2.15 0.32 -7.75
N ARG A 72 -2.32 -0.97 -7.44
CA ARG A 72 -1.82 -1.53 -6.18
C ARG A 72 -0.31 -1.35 -6.04
N ARG A 73 0.47 -1.59 -7.11
CA ARG A 73 1.93 -1.38 -7.08
C ARG A 73 2.26 0.10 -6.89
N ASN A 74 1.51 1.00 -7.52
CA ASN A 74 1.68 2.44 -7.40
C ASN A 74 1.43 2.91 -5.96
N VAL A 75 0.32 2.46 -5.34
CA VAL A 75 0.00 2.75 -3.94
C VAL A 75 1.07 2.20 -3.00
N GLU A 76 1.54 0.96 -3.20
CA GLU A 76 2.60 0.38 -2.39
C GLU A 76 3.93 1.14 -2.52
N LYS A 77 4.26 1.63 -3.73
CA LYS A 77 5.44 2.45 -3.98
C LYS A 77 5.34 3.80 -3.27
N LEU A 78 4.22 4.52 -3.47
CA LEU A 78 3.96 5.79 -2.81
C LEU A 78 3.95 5.66 -1.29
N ARG A 79 3.42 4.56 -0.75
CA ARG A 79 3.44 4.27 0.69
C ARG A 79 4.86 4.13 1.22
N LYS A 80 5.75 3.47 0.48
CA LYS A 80 7.17 3.32 0.85
C LYS A 80 7.93 4.65 0.75
N GLU A 81 7.64 5.46 -0.26
CA GLU A 81 8.22 6.80 -0.43
C GLU A 81 7.78 7.75 0.69
N LEU A 82 6.49 7.75 1.04
CA LEU A 82 5.95 8.51 2.17
C LEU A 82 6.49 8.05 3.52
N ALA A 83 6.71 6.74 3.69
CA ALA A 83 7.28 6.17 4.90
C ALA A 83 8.81 6.35 5.01
N GLY A 84 9.43 7.23 4.20
CA GLY A 84 10.85 7.54 4.32
C GLY A 84 11.78 6.42 3.84
N GLY A 85 11.37 5.59 2.88
CA GLY A 85 12.30 4.72 2.17
C GLY A 85 13.02 3.69 3.04
N GLY A 86 12.34 3.04 3.98
CA GLY A 86 12.88 1.90 4.69
C GLY A 86 12.04 1.52 5.89
N ALA A 87 11.75 0.23 6.05
CA ALA A 87 11.46 -0.31 7.37
C ALA A 87 12.71 -0.07 8.25
N GLY A 88 12.82 1.10 8.88
CA GLY A 88 14.02 1.48 9.61
C GLY A 88 14.21 2.98 9.92
N ASP A 89 13.25 3.87 9.69
CA ASP A 89 13.42 5.32 9.93
C ASP A 89 13.24 5.74 11.41
N GLY A 90 13.93 5.01 12.27
CA GLY A 90 14.47 5.51 13.50
C GLY A 90 15.83 4.86 13.58
N GLU A 91 16.82 5.41 12.86
CA GLU A 91 18.19 4.91 12.93
C GLU A 91 18.57 4.87 14.41
N LEU A 92 18.79 3.66 14.91
CA LEU A 92 19.03 3.42 16.33
C LEU A 92 20.40 4.03 16.62
N ASP A 93 20.42 5.27 17.12
CA ASP A 93 21.65 5.97 17.45
C ASP A 93 22.31 5.27 18.66
N LEU A 94 23.14 4.29 18.34
CA LEU A 94 23.89 3.51 19.31
C LEU A 94 24.87 4.39 20.10
N GLY A 95 25.28 5.54 19.55
CA GLY A 95 26.10 6.53 20.24
C GLY A 95 25.32 7.22 21.35
N ALA A 96 24.19 7.85 21.01
CA ALA A 96 23.30 8.49 21.99
C ALA A 96 22.77 7.51 23.04
N ALA A 97 22.45 6.28 22.63
CA ALA A 97 22.03 5.22 23.54
C ALA A 97 23.15 4.83 24.52
N ARG A 98 24.40 4.70 24.04
CA ARG A 98 25.57 4.42 24.87
C ARG A 98 25.79 5.55 25.90
N ASP A 99 25.67 6.79 25.47
CA ASP A 99 25.86 7.95 26.34
C ASP A 99 24.79 8.02 27.43
N GLU A 100 23.54 7.71 27.11
CA GLU A 100 22.45 7.65 28.09
C GLU A 100 22.67 6.52 29.12
N ILE A 101 23.09 5.33 28.67
CA ILE A 101 23.44 4.23 29.59
C ILE A 101 24.60 4.65 30.50
N GLY A 102 25.64 5.28 29.94
CA GLY A 102 26.79 5.78 30.70
C GLY A 102 26.38 6.77 31.80
N ARG A 103 25.51 7.74 31.48
CA ARG A 103 24.96 8.69 32.46
C ARG A 103 24.20 7.98 33.58
N ARG A 104 23.35 7.00 33.25
CA ARG A 104 22.59 6.23 34.25
C ARG A 104 23.51 5.44 35.17
N LEU A 105 24.52 4.77 34.62
CA LEU A 105 25.52 4.05 35.41
C LEU A 105 26.32 4.98 36.32
N ALA A 106 26.70 6.17 35.84
CA ALA A 106 27.39 7.16 36.67
C ALA A 106 26.52 7.61 37.86
N ARG A 107 25.22 7.85 37.64
CA ARG A 107 24.28 8.16 38.73
C ARG A 107 24.16 7.04 39.75
N LEU A 108 24.15 5.78 39.29
CA LEU A 108 24.11 4.62 40.19
C LEU A 108 25.40 4.48 41.02
N ARG A 109 26.57 4.76 40.43
CA ARG A 109 27.85 4.77 41.17
C ARG A 109 27.89 5.90 42.20
N ALA A 110 27.50 7.11 41.80
CA ALA A 110 27.41 8.24 42.71
C ALA A 110 26.45 7.98 43.88
N ALA A 111 25.30 7.34 43.63
CA ALA A 111 24.37 6.94 44.68
C ALA A 111 24.93 5.87 45.63
N ARG A 112 25.91 5.08 45.18
CA ARG A 112 26.62 4.09 45.99
C ARG A 112 27.76 4.69 46.81
N GLY A 113 28.18 5.93 46.52
CA GLY A 113 29.30 6.60 47.21
C GLY A 113 30.68 6.29 46.62
N ASP A 114 30.73 5.77 45.38
CA ASP A 114 31.95 5.61 44.56
C ASP A 114 32.03 6.72 43.50
#